data_AF-A0AA39F083-F1
#
_entry.id   AF-A0AA39F083-F1
#
_cell.length_a   1.000
_cell.length_b   1.000
_cell.length_c   1.000
_cell.angle_alpha   90.00
_cell.angle_beta   90.00
_cell.angle_gamma   90.00
#
_symmetry.space_group_name_H-M   'P 1'
#
loop_
_entity.id
_entity.type
_entity.pdbx_description
1 polymer ?
#
loop_
_entity_poly.entity_id
_entity_poly.type
_entity_poly.pdbx_seq_one_letter_code
_entity_poly.pdbx_strand_id
1 'polypeptide(L)'
;MSNGVVVEIDNRWVVPYSSLLCKTYKAHINVEQCSVKSIKYICKYVHKGSDMAIFGVQNVNDNDEITRYQMRRYISSNEAIWRIFNFSIHERDPAVIHLAVHLENGQRVYFTEQTALQQALTAPTTTLTEFFSLCNRQDIVGQFAKTLMYTDVPRFFTWNKQSKNWEPRK
;
A
#
# COMPACT_ATOMS: atom_id res chain seq x y z
N MET A 1 25.26 32.42 28.40
CA MET A 1 25.67 31.66 29.59
C MET A 1 24.40 31.12 30.24
N SER A 2 23.97 29.93 29.81
CA SER A 2 22.80 29.24 30.36
C SER A 2 23.23 28.46 31.60
N ASN A 3 22.49 28.62 32.69
CA ASN A 3 22.70 27.98 33.99
C ASN A 3 23.06 26.49 33.80
N GLY A 4 24.22 26.09 34.32
CA GLY A 4 24.80 24.76 34.19
C GLY A 4 24.02 23.68 34.93
N VAL A 5 22.83 23.37 34.44
CA VAL A 5 22.07 22.19 34.85
C VAL A 5 22.73 20.98 34.20
N VAL A 6 23.36 20.14 35.02
CA VAL A 6 23.87 18.84 34.58
C VAL A 6 22.67 17.95 34.36
N VAL A 7 22.31 17.72 33.10
CA VAL A 7 21.27 16.76 32.72
C VAL A 7 21.94 15.41 32.51
N GLU A 8 21.55 14.43 33.33
CA GLU A 8 22.01 13.06 33.17
C GLU A 8 21.32 12.44 31.95
N ILE A 9 22.08 12.23 30.87
CA ILE A 9 21.58 11.62 29.64
C ILE A 9 21.66 10.11 29.82
N ASP A 10 20.50 9.47 29.91
CA ASP A 10 20.40 8.01 29.93
C ASP A 10 19.80 7.45 28.62
N ASN A 11 19.80 6.13 28.50
CA ASN A 11 19.27 5.44 27.32
C ASN A 11 17.77 5.67 27.08
N ARG A 12 17.01 6.29 27.99
CA ARG A 12 15.60 6.65 27.78
C ARG A 12 15.45 7.86 26.83
N TRP A 13 16.53 8.63 26.64
CA TRP A 13 16.59 9.73 25.67
C TRP A 13 17.06 9.28 24.28
N VAL A 14 17.53 8.04 24.16
CA VAL A 14 17.99 7.46 22.91
C VAL A 14 16.86 6.64 22.31
N VAL A 15 16.42 7.05 21.12
CA VAL A 15 15.42 6.32 20.35
C VAL A 15 15.88 4.86 20.16
N PRO A 16 15.06 3.85 20.49
CA PRO A 16 15.46 2.45 20.38
C PRO A 16 15.90 2.13 18.96
N TYR A 17 17.13 1.61 18.80
CA TYR A 17 17.68 1.25 17.50
C TYR A 17 17.86 -0.26 17.40
N SER A 18 17.68 -0.80 16.20
CA SER A 18 17.96 -2.21 15.91
C SER A 18 19.39 -2.34 15.39
N SER A 19 20.28 -2.97 16.16
CA SER A 19 21.69 -3.13 15.74
C SER A 19 21.82 -3.91 14.44
N LEU A 20 20.91 -4.87 14.20
CA LEU A 20 20.87 -5.64 12.97
C LEU A 20 20.62 -4.72 11.78
N LEU A 21 19.56 -3.91 11.84
CA LEU A 21 19.21 -3.00 10.74
C LEU A 21 20.30 -1.94 10.51
N CYS A 22 20.82 -1.34 11.59
CA CYS A 22 21.86 -0.32 11.46
C CYS A 22 23.15 -0.87 10.82
N LYS A 23 23.54 -2.12 11.14
CA LYS A 23 24.71 -2.77 10.53
C LYS A 23 24.46 -3.18 9.08
N THR A 24 23.29 -3.73 8.78
CA THR A 24 22.93 -4.17 7.43
C THR A 24 22.92 -3.01 6.43
N TYR A 25 22.34 -1.87 6.81
CA TYR A 25 22.14 -0.73 5.91
C TYR A 25 23.17 0.40 6.11
N LYS A 26 24.09 0.26 7.07
CA LYS A 26 25.10 1.29 7.43
C LYS A 26 24.48 2.68 7.66
N ALA A 27 23.29 2.72 8.27
CA ALA A 27 22.53 3.93 8.53
C ALA A 27 21.91 3.88 9.94
N HIS A 28 21.64 5.04 10.53
CA HIS A 28 20.92 5.11 11.82
C HIS A 28 19.41 4.92 11.58
N ILE A 29 18.86 3.78 11.99
CA ILE A 29 17.47 3.39 11.72
C ILE A 29 16.66 3.38 13.02
N ASN A 30 15.61 4.20 13.05
CA ASN A 30 14.59 4.19 14.09
C ASN A 30 13.48 3.18 13.72
N VAL A 31 13.03 2.37 14.69
CA VAL A 31 11.93 1.40 14.52
C VAL A 31 10.82 1.75 15.49
N GLU A 32 9.65 2.11 14.95
CA GLU A 32 8.47 2.46 15.74
C GLU A 32 7.30 1.52 15.42
N GLN A 33 6.63 1.01 16.46
CA GLN A 33 5.36 0.29 16.29
C GLN A 33 4.23 1.31 16.19
N CYS A 34 3.56 1.37 15.03
CA CYS A 34 2.53 2.37 14.79
C CYS A 34 1.22 1.76 14.25
N SER A 35 0.13 2.50 14.44
CA SER A 35 -1.18 2.11 13.88
C SER A 35 -1.20 2.28 12.35
N VAL A 36 -2.11 1.59 11.66
CA VAL A 36 -2.30 1.73 10.20
C VAL A 36 -2.59 3.18 9.78
N LYS A 37 -3.21 3.98 10.67
CA LYS A 37 -3.46 5.41 10.43
C LYS A 37 -2.15 6.22 10.36
N SER A 38 -1.15 5.84 11.17
CA SER A 38 0.17 6.47 11.18
C SER A 38 0.94 6.17 9.89
N ILE A 39 0.87 4.94 9.38
CA ILE A 39 1.44 4.57 8.07
C ILE A 39 0.80 5.40 6.96
N LYS A 40 -0.53 5.51 6.94
CA LYS A 40 -1.25 6.37 5.99
C LYS A 40 -0.77 7.82 6.07
N TYR A 41 -0.53 8.32 7.29
CA TYR A 41 -0.02 9.68 7.51
C TYR A 41 1.39 9.83 6.94
N ILE A 42 2.34 8.97 7.32
CA ILE A 42 3.73 9.02 6.83
C ILE A 42 3.77 8.88 5.31
N CYS A 43 3.10 7.88 4.74
CA CYS A 43 3.00 7.72 3.29
C CYS A 43 2.34 8.93 2.64
N LYS A 44 1.35 9.56 3.27
CA LYS A 44 0.76 10.81 2.78
C LYS A 44 1.76 11.96 2.77
N TYR A 45 2.74 12.05 3.68
CA TYR A 45 3.76 13.10 3.65
C TYR A 45 4.87 12.83 2.65
N VAL A 46 5.35 11.59 2.58
CA VAL A 46 6.34 11.16 1.58
C VAL A 46 5.79 11.30 0.17
N HIS A 47 4.50 11.00 -0.03
CA HIS A 47 3.81 11.13 -1.31
C HIS A 47 2.88 12.34 -1.36
N LYS A 48 3.01 13.29 -0.41
CA LYS A 48 2.27 14.56 -0.51
C LYS A 48 2.81 15.16 -1.79
N GLY A 49 1.90 15.30 -2.75
CA GLY A 49 2.27 15.51 -4.14
C GLY A 49 3.35 16.57 -4.26
N SER A 50 4.30 16.30 -5.14
CA SER A 50 5.24 17.29 -5.62
C SER A 50 4.49 18.58 -5.96
N ASP A 51 5.00 19.74 -5.52
CA ASP A 51 4.26 21.00 -5.61
C ASP A 51 3.68 21.19 -7.00
N MET A 52 2.38 21.48 -7.04
CA MET A 52 1.70 21.82 -8.28
C MET A 52 1.95 23.30 -8.55
N ALA A 53 2.58 23.58 -9.67
CA ALA A 53 2.77 24.94 -10.15
C ALA A 53 1.76 25.19 -11.28
N ILE A 54 1.06 26.32 -11.18
CA ILE A 54 0.32 26.89 -12.29
C ILE A 54 1.27 27.88 -12.96
N PHE A 55 1.57 27.67 -14.23
CA PHE A 55 2.35 28.62 -15.00
C PHE A 55 1.61 29.06 -16.26
N GLY A 56 1.78 30.34 -16.58
CA GLY A 56 1.26 30.94 -17.79
C GLY A 56 2.12 30.55 -18.98
N VAL A 57 1.55 29.88 -19.97
CA VAL A 57 2.21 29.66 -21.27
C VAL A 57 1.73 30.76 -22.21
N GLN A 58 2.56 31.77 -22.42
CA GLN A 58 2.21 32.90 -23.26
C GLN A 58 2.38 32.50 -24.73
N ASN A 59 1.31 32.02 -25.36
CA ASN A 59 1.23 31.99 -26.82
C ASN A 59 0.86 33.39 -27.30
N VAL A 60 1.72 33.98 -28.12
CA VAL A 60 1.69 35.40 -28.51
C VAL A 60 0.39 35.80 -29.24
N ASN A 61 -0.42 34.84 -29.74
CA ASN A 61 -1.54 35.13 -30.65
C ASN A 61 -2.90 34.50 -30.33
N ASP A 62 -3.10 33.79 -29.21
CA ASP A 62 -4.39 33.15 -28.90
C ASP A 62 -5.06 33.67 -27.61
N ASN A 63 -6.36 34.00 -27.74
CA ASN A 63 -7.22 34.52 -26.67
C ASN A 63 -7.92 33.42 -25.83
N ASP A 64 -7.38 32.21 -25.83
CA ASP A 64 -7.94 31.11 -25.07
C ASP A 64 -7.38 31.06 -23.63
N GLU A 65 -8.24 31.36 -22.66
CA GLU A 65 -7.94 31.38 -21.23
C GLU A 65 -7.53 30.00 -20.68
N ILE A 66 -8.05 28.92 -21.26
CA ILE A 66 -7.83 27.54 -20.78
C ILE A 66 -6.43 27.07 -21.18
N THR A 67 -5.97 27.39 -22.38
CA THR A 67 -4.60 27.06 -22.82
C THR A 67 -3.53 27.95 -22.19
N ARG A 68 -3.91 29.15 -21.72
CA ARG A 68 -2.99 30.09 -21.05
C ARG A 68 -2.45 29.59 -19.73
N TYR A 69 -3.25 28.88 -18.92
CA TYR A 69 -2.82 28.40 -17.60
C TYR A 69 -2.69 26.89 -17.58
N GLN A 70 -1.45 26.41 -17.48
CA GLN A 70 -1.20 24.98 -17.35
C GLN A 70 -0.86 24.63 -15.91
N MET A 71 -1.62 23.69 -15.37
CA MET A 71 -1.32 23.06 -14.08
C MET A 71 -0.36 21.91 -14.32
N ARG A 72 0.85 21.97 -13.75
CA ARG A 72 1.82 20.88 -13.83
C ARG A 72 2.38 20.54 -12.46
N ARG A 73 2.90 19.32 -12.36
CA ARG A 73 3.53 18.77 -11.16
C ARG A 73 5.05 18.92 -11.26
N TYR A 74 5.66 19.58 -10.29
CA TYR A 74 7.13 19.73 -10.23
C TYR A 74 7.77 18.44 -9.70
N ILE A 75 8.60 17.75 -10.47
CA ILE A 75 9.32 16.55 -9.99
C ILE A 75 10.75 16.96 -9.63
N SER A 76 11.23 16.57 -8.45
CA SER A 76 12.63 16.84 -8.05
C SER A 76 13.62 16.14 -8.99
N SER A 77 14.82 16.69 -9.19
CA SER A 77 15.83 16.10 -10.10
C SER A 77 16.14 14.63 -9.79
N ASN A 78 16.17 14.27 -8.50
CA ASN A 78 16.43 12.91 -8.06
C ASN A 78 15.26 11.95 -8.43
N GLU A 79 14.02 12.38 -8.23
CA GLU A 79 12.84 11.59 -8.61
C GLU A 79 12.73 11.46 -10.14
N ALA A 80 13.09 12.50 -10.90
CA ALA A 80 13.08 12.49 -12.36
C ALA A 80 14.09 11.48 -12.92
N ILE A 81 15.32 11.46 -12.41
CA ILE A 81 16.35 10.48 -12.80
C ILE A 81 15.88 9.06 -12.52
N TRP A 82 15.31 8.81 -11.34
CA TRP A 82 14.77 7.48 -10.97
C TRP A 82 13.67 7.01 -11.93
N ARG A 83 12.79 7.93 -12.34
CA ARG A 83 11.72 7.64 -13.31
C ARG A 83 12.25 7.43 -14.72
N ILE A 84 13.22 8.23 -15.19
CA ILE A 84 13.83 8.09 -16.52
C ILE A 84 14.51 6.73 -16.68
N PHE A 85 15.23 6.29 -15.64
CA PHE A 85 15.90 4.98 -15.65
C PHE A 85 15.00 3.82 -15.22
N ASN A 86 13.71 4.08 -14.97
CA ASN A 86 12.72 3.09 -14.54
C ASN A 86 13.16 2.26 -13.32
N PHE A 87 13.85 2.90 -12.37
CA PHE A 87 14.24 2.25 -11.12
C PHE A 87 13.02 2.02 -10.23
N SER A 88 13.04 0.93 -9.46
CA SER A 88 11.99 0.68 -8.47
C SER A 88 11.96 1.81 -7.44
N ILE A 89 10.83 2.51 -7.37
CA ILE A 89 10.63 3.65 -6.47
C ILE A 89 10.20 3.16 -5.07
N HIS A 90 9.56 2.00 -5.01
CA HIS A 90 9.12 1.38 -3.77
C HIS A 90 9.11 -0.14 -3.93
N GLU A 91 9.56 -0.82 -2.89
CA GLU A 91 9.44 -2.26 -2.74
C GLU A 91 8.58 -2.53 -1.50
N ARG A 92 7.70 -3.53 -1.59
CA ARG A 92 6.89 -3.99 -0.45
C ARG A 92 7.01 -5.49 -0.40
N ASP A 93 7.65 -5.98 0.66
CA ASP A 93 7.73 -7.41 0.94
C ASP A 93 7.13 -7.71 2.32
N PRO A 94 6.12 -8.60 2.41
CA PRO A 94 5.38 -9.19 1.30
C PRO A 94 4.47 -8.17 0.59
N ALA A 95 4.09 -8.47 -0.66
CA ALA A 95 3.09 -7.69 -1.38
C ALA A 95 1.81 -7.52 -0.54
N VAL A 96 1.34 -6.28 -0.40
CA VAL A 96 0.12 -5.98 0.36
C VAL A 96 -1.09 -6.52 -0.40
N ILE A 97 -1.80 -7.48 0.21
CA ILE A 97 -3.03 -8.06 -0.33
C ILE A 97 -4.21 -7.48 0.46
N HIS A 98 -5.20 -6.95 -0.27
CA HIS A 98 -6.43 -6.45 0.33
C HIS A 98 -7.43 -7.61 0.49
N LEU A 99 -7.70 -7.99 1.72
CA LEU A 99 -8.70 -9.01 2.04
C LEU A 99 -10.09 -8.36 2.15
N ALA A 100 -11.06 -8.91 1.42
CA ALA A 100 -12.47 -8.57 1.56
C ALA A 100 -12.99 -9.01 2.94
N VAL A 101 -13.74 -8.13 3.60
CA VAL A 101 -14.45 -8.45 4.85
C VAL A 101 -15.86 -7.88 4.72
N HIS A 102 -16.86 -8.75 4.86
CA HIS A 102 -18.27 -8.38 4.82
C HIS A 102 -19.11 -9.44 5.54
N LEU A 103 -20.34 -9.07 5.90
CA LEU A 103 -21.33 -10.00 6.42
C LEU A 103 -21.93 -10.86 5.29
N GLU A 104 -22.72 -11.86 5.67
CA GLU A 104 -23.54 -12.64 4.75
C GLU A 104 -24.44 -11.70 3.93
N ASN A 105 -24.45 -11.87 2.60
CA ASN A 105 -25.15 -11.00 1.65
C ASN A 105 -24.74 -9.50 1.68
N GLY A 106 -23.73 -9.13 2.48
CA GLY A 106 -23.17 -7.78 2.55
C GLY A 106 -22.01 -7.53 1.58
N GLN A 107 -21.84 -8.39 0.58
CA GLN A 107 -20.75 -8.31 -0.36
C GLN A 107 -20.90 -7.06 -1.24
N ARG A 108 -19.86 -6.23 -1.30
CA ARG A 108 -19.81 -5.11 -2.23
C ARG A 108 -19.50 -5.61 -3.64
N VAL A 109 -20.39 -5.29 -4.57
CA VAL A 109 -20.32 -5.72 -5.98
C VAL A 109 -20.45 -4.48 -6.87
N TYR A 110 -19.60 -4.39 -7.90
CA TYR A 110 -19.61 -3.29 -8.87
C TYR A 110 -20.13 -3.80 -10.20
N PHE A 111 -21.24 -3.24 -10.66
CA PHE A 111 -21.89 -3.61 -11.92
C PHE A 111 -22.02 -2.41 -12.86
N THR A 112 -22.14 -2.73 -14.14
CA THR A 112 -22.64 -1.86 -15.20
C THR A 112 -24.06 -2.30 -15.58
N GLU A 113 -24.80 -1.49 -16.32
CA GLU A 113 -26.17 -1.85 -16.75
C GLU A 113 -26.25 -3.23 -17.42
N GLN A 114 -25.24 -3.56 -18.24
CA GLN A 114 -25.15 -4.83 -18.96
C GLN A 114 -24.82 -6.02 -18.04
N THR A 115 -24.10 -5.80 -16.94
CA THR A 115 -23.62 -6.87 -16.04
C THR A 115 -24.45 -7.01 -14.77
N ALA A 116 -25.38 -6.08 -14.50
CA ALA A 116 -26.21 -6.05 -13.31
C ALA A 116 -26.99 -7.36 -13.09
N LEU A 117 -27.66 -7.86 -14.13
CA LEU A 117 -28.44 -9.11 -14.05
C LEU A 117 -27.54 -10.32 -13.75
N GLN A 118 -26.40 -10.42 -14.44
CA GLN A 118 -25.47 -11.53 -14.21
C GLN A 118 -24.87 -11.51 -12.80
N GLN A 119 -24.52 -10.33 -12.30
CA GLN A 119 -23.95 -10.19 -10.95
C GLN A 119 -24.99 -10.38 -9.83
N ALA A 120 -26.26 -10.08 -10.10
CA ALA A 120 -27.36 -10.37 -9.19
C ALA A 120 -27.64 -11.87 -9.08
N LEU A 121 -27.51 -12.63 -10.18
CA LEU A 121 -27.68 -14.08 -10.20
C LEU A 121 -26.45 -14.80 -9.64
N THR A 122 -25.25 -14.36 -10.03
CA THR A 122 -23.99 -14.99 -9.65
C THR A 122 -23.05 -13.94 -9.06
N ALA A 123 -22.99 -13.90 -7.73
CA ALA A 123 -22.08 -13.01 -7.02
C ALA A 123 -20.61 -13.33 -7.39
N PRO A 124 -19.76 -12.31 -7.62
CA PRO A 124 -18.38 -12.54 -7.97
C PRO A 124 -17.60 -13.12 -6.79
N THR A 125 -16.71 -14.07 -7.05
CA THR A 125 -15.83 -14.63 -6.00
C THR A 125 -14.93 -13.55 -5.40
N THR A 126 -14.95 -13.44 -4.07
CA THR A 126 -14.04 -12.59 -3.28
C THR A 126 -12.96 -13.43 -2.61
N THR A 127 -11.95 -12.76 -2.08
CA THR A 127 -10.91 -13.38 -1.25
C THR A 127 -11.50 -14.07 -0.01
N LEU A 128 -12.65 -13.63 0.50
CA LEU A 128 -13.29 -14.18 1.70
C LEU A 128 -14.13 -15.40 1.37
N THR A 129 -14.98 -15.30 0.35
CA THR A 129 -15.82 -16.43 -0.09
C THR A 129 -14.95 -17.59 -0.55
N GLU A 130 -13.86 -17.29 -1.26
CA GLU A 130 -12.91 -18.32 -1.69
C GLU A 130 -12.06 -18.88 -0.55
N PHE A 131 -11.85 -18.12 0.54
CA PHE A 131 -11.23 -18.68 1.73
C PHE A 131 -12.12 -19.76 2.36
N PHE A 132 -13.43 -19.55 2.40
CA PHE A 132 -14.36 -20.60 2.85
C PHE A 132 -14.34 -21.81 1.93
N SER A 133 -14.32 -21.61 0.60
CA SER A 133 -14.15 -22.68 -0.37
C SER A 133 -12.84 -23.44 -0.16
N LEU A 134 -11.73 -22.73 0.11
CA LEU A 134 -10.42 -23.29 0.39
C LEU A 134 -10.45 -24.16 1.66
N CYS A 135 -11.05 -23.66 2.73
CA CYS A 135 -11.23 -24.42 3.97
C CYS A 135 -12.15 -25.64 3.78
N ASN A 136 -13.08 -25.62 2.82
CA ASN A 136 -13.96 -26.76 2.55
C ASN A 136 -13.31 -27.88 1.72
N ARG A 137 -12.12 -27.66 1.15
CA ARG A 137 -11.41 -28.69 0.39
C ARG A 137 -10.97 -29.84 1.31
N GLN A 138 -11.03 -31.07 0.78
CA GLN A 138 -10.64 -32.29 1.50
C GLN A 138 -9.15 -32.65 1.32
N ASP A 139 -8.44 -31.92 0.48
CA ASP A 139 -7.02 -32.10 0.23
C ASP A 139 -6.15 -31.62 1.41
N ILE A 140 -4.86 -31.96 1.37
CA ILE A 140 -3.88 -31.56 2.39
C ILE A 140 -3.83 -30.02 2.52
N VAL A 141 -4.01 -29.32 1.39
CA VAL A 141 -4.04 -27.86 1.33
C VAL A 141 -5.23 -27.29 2.08
N GLY A 142 -6.43 -27.83 1.89
CA GLY A 142 -7.64 -27.43 2.62
C GLY A 142 -7.53 -27.74 4.11
N GLN A 143 -6.97 -28.89 4.49
CA GLN A 143 -6.71 -29.22 5.89
C GLN A 143 -5.75 -28.21 6.54
N PHE A 144 -4.69 -27.82 5.85
CA PHE A 144 -3.79 -26.77 6.32
C PHE A 144 -4.48 -25.41 6.41
N ALA A 145 -5.28 -25.04 5.40
CA ALA A 145 -6.01 -23.77 5.40
C ALA A 145 -6.99 -23.64 6.58
N LYS A 146 -7.61 -24.73 7.05
CA LYS A 146 -8.47 -24.75 8.24
C LYS A 146 -7.74 -24.36 9.53
N THR A 147 -6.41 -24.54 9.58
CA THR A 147 -5.59 -24.16 10.75
C THR A 147 -5.25 -22.67 10.79
N LEU A 148 -5.49 -21.95 9.70
CA LEU A 148 -5.13 -20.55 9.55
C LEU A 148 -6.29 -19.62 9.88
N MET A 149 -5.99 -18.48 10.51
CA MET A 149 -6.92 -17.36 10.52
C MET A 149 -6.94 -16.70 9.14
N TYR A 150 -8.06 -16.08 8.78
CA TYR A 150 -8.19 -15.41 7.49
C TYR A 150 -7.08 -14.37 7.23
N THR A 151 -6.63 -13.68 8.27
CA THR A 151 -5.52 -12.70 8.23
C THR A 151 -4.16 -13.33 7.95
N ASP A 152 -3.97 -14.61 8.25
CA ASP A 152 -2.71 -15.33 8.05
C ASP A 152 -2.63 -16.01 6.68
N VAL A 153 -3.74 -16.18 5.98
CA VAL A 153 -3.81 -16.80 4.64
C VAL A 153 -2.78 -16.20 3.67
N PRO A 154 -2.63 -14.86 3.55
CA PRO A 154 -1.68 -14.25 2.62
C PRO A 154 -0.20 -14.59 2.87
N ARG A 155 0.14 -15.10 4.07
CA ARG A 155 1.50 -15.53 4.42
C ARG A 155 1.86 -16.84 3.71
N PHE A 156 0.89 -17.74 3.55
CA PHE A 156 1.10 -19.08 2.98
C PHE A 156 0.48 -19.26 1.59
N PHE A 157 -0.46 -18.40 1.23
CA PHE A 157 -1.19 -18.45 -0.04
C PHE A 157 -1.07 -17.13 -0.78
N THR A 158 -1.09 -17.22 -2.11
CA THR A 158 -1.15 -16.08 -3.02
C THR A 158 -2.50 -16.05 -3.71
N TRP A 159 -3.09 -14.86 -3.84
CA TRP A 159 -4.35 -14.68 -4.55
C TRP A 159 -4.10 -14.58 -6.06
N ASN A 160 -4.63 -15.53 -6.83
CA ASN A 160 -4.60 -15.45 -8.29
C ASN A 160 -5.81 -14.66 -8.80
N LYS A 161 -5.56 -13.49 -9.39
CA LYS A 161 -6.62 -12.58 -9.87
C LYS A 161 -7.36 -13.10 -11.11
N GLN A 162 -6.73 -13.98 -11.90
CA GLN A 162 -7.33 -14.49 -13.14
C GLN A 162 -8.31 -15.62 -12.85
N SER A 163 -7.87 -16.62 -12.08
CA SER A 163 -8.69 -17.76 -11.65
C SER A 163 -9.58 -17.46 -10.43
N LYS A 164 -9.33 -16.34 -9.73
CA LYS A 164 -10.00 -15.96 -8.47
C LYS A 164 -9.93 -17.05 -7.41
N ASN A 165 -8.75 -17.66 -7.26
CA ASN A 165 -8.49 -18.71 -6.27
C ASN A 165 -7.26 -18.41 -5.40
N TRP A 166 -7.20 -19.08 -4.25
CA TRP A 166 -6.01 -19.13 -3.40
C TRP A 166 -5.09 -20.27 -3.85
N GLU A 167 -3.83 -19.95 -4.13
CA GLU A 167 -2.79 -20.91 -4.51
C GLU A 167 -1.68 -20.92 -3.44
N PRO A 168 -1.11 -22.08 -3.07
CA PRO A 168 0.03 -22.13 -2.16
C PRO A 168 1.17 -21.25 -2.67
N ARG A 169 1.76 -20.47 -1.78
CA ARG A 169 2.93 -19.64 -2.07
C ARG A 169 4.15 -20.58 -2.25
N LYS A 170 4.91 -20.35 -3.32
CA LYS A 170 6.17 -21.06 -3.60
C LYS A 170 7.33 -20.52 -2.78
#